data_AF-A0A139HJZ9-F1
#
_entry.id   AF-A0A139HJZ9-F1
#
_cell.length_a   1.000
_cell.length_b   1.000
_cell.length_c   1.000
_cell.angle_alpha   90.00
_cell.angle_beta   90.00
_cell.angle_gamma   90.00
#
_symmetry.space_group_name_H-M   'P 1'
#
loop_
_entity.id
_entity.type
_entity.pdbx_description
1 polymer ?
#
loop_
_entity_poly.entity_id
_entity_poly.type
_entity_poly.pdbx_seq_one_letter_code
_entity_poly.pdbx_strand_id
1 'polypeptide(L)'
;MPICIECRYPVSTLYTTYSKADDKALGKGVRLTQCPRCKRFADKYVEHDFVVLFIDLVLIKPQVYRHLLFNRLGREDERFDPSIVRLGILLLLFDVYLTWARIEKATPASPALPLSPPPPLPPFPSGDSGFSNSSMHGNQTLSNPESDNSILATQPILLQYLFFLALCTLETVSFHAPIRTLLSTKFPRPISALIPHYPHLALISTALLVSSFTKLFPLMLLVWNYDLPSSASAVSWAVIINNIAALEILLGCGYVRAALLAAVGAVCRAGIGWGILRAVGVGGGVAAAGVVETGDLIEVWRTLMETVGLG
;
A
#
# COMPACT_ATOMS: atom_id res chain seq x y z
N MET A 1 -9.38 28.33 0.73
CA MET A 1 -8.29 29.33 0.77
C MET A 1 -6.93 28.61 0.85
N PRO A 2 -5.88 29.06 0.14
CA PRO A 2 -4.58 28.40 0.18
C PRO A 2 -3.83 28.65 1.50
N ILE A 3 -2.87 27.78 1.79
CA ILE A 3 -2.06 27.84 3.01
C ILE A 3 -0.57 27.92 2.69
N CYS A 4 0.21 28.44 3.64
CA CYS A 4 1.65 28.37 3.58
C CYS A 4 2.14 26.93 3.85
N ILE A 5 2.96 26.38 2.94
CA ILE A 5 3.49 25.01 3.04
C ILE A 5 4.45 24.83 4.22
N GLU A 6 5.01 25.92 4.76
CA GLU A 6 5.97 25.89 5.87
C GLU A 6 5.29 25.93 7.24
N CYS A 7 4.34 26.85 7.44
CA CYS A 7 3.76 27.13 8.76
C CYS A 7 2.24 26.95 8.85
N ARG A 8 1.60 26.44 7.79
CA ARG A 8 0.13 26.25 7.67
C ARG A 8 -0.70 27.53 7.86
N TYR A 9 -0.07 28.72 7.85
CA TYR A 9 -0.80 29.99 7.96
C TYR A 9 -1.60 30.24 6.67
N PRO A 10 -2.89 30.61 6.75
CA PRO A 10 -3.70 30.89 5.57
C PRO A 10 -3.17 32.12 4.83
N VAL A 11 -3.15 32.07 3.50
CA VAL A 11 -2.67 33.16 2.64
C VAL A 11 -3.77 33.50 1.64
N SER A 12 -3.92 34.77 1.28
CA SER A 12 -4.94 35.22 0.32
C SER A 12 -4.66 34.70 -1.09
N THR A 13 -3.41 34.82 -1.53
CA THR A 13 -2.94 34.45 -2.88
C THR A 13 -1.55 33.81 -2.77
N LEU A 14 -1.28 32.74 -3.51
CA LEU A 14 0.03 32.09 -3.50
C LEU A 14 1.04 32.80 -4.40
N TYR A 15 0.57 33.37 -5.50
CA TYR A 15 1.39 34.06 -6.48
C TYR A 15 0.61 35.18 -7.16
N THR A 16 1.34 36.17 -7.68
CA THR A 16 0.79 37.22 -8.54
C THR A 16 1.37 37.07 -9.94
N THR A 17 0.51 36.99 -10.94
CA THR A 17 0.89 37.01 -12.36
C THR A 17 0.94 38.44 -12.88
N TYR A 18 2.05 38.83 -13.48
CA TYR A 18 2.16 40.12 -14.17
C TYR A 18 1.90 39.92 -15.66
N SER A 19 0.76 40.42 -16.15
CA SER A 19 0.26 40.23 -17.51
C SER A 19 1.11 40.85 -18.63
N LYS A 20 2.15 41.63 -18.29
CA LYS A 20 3.05 42.28 -19.26
C LYS A 20 4.38 41.54 -19.46
N ALA A 21 4.54 40.35 -18.86
CA ALA A 21 5.76 39.55 -18.95
C ALA A 21 5.64 38.37 -19.95
N ASP A 22 4.58 38.33 -20.77
CA ASP A 22 4.40 37.31 -21.81
C ASP A 22 5.33 37.51 -23.03
N ASP A 23 6.45 38.22 -22.86
CA ASP A 23 7.53 38.18 -23.82
C ASP A 23 8.14 36.78 -23.78
N LYS A 24 8.21 36.14 -24.96
CA LYS A 24 8.74 34.78 -25.16
C LYS A 24 10.17 34.58 -24.61
N ALA A 25 10.87 35.68 -24.29
CA ALA A 25 12.21 35.73 -23.71
C ALA A 25 12.24 35.82 -22.17
N LEU A 26 11.16 36.25 -21.49
CA LEU A 26 11.16 36.53 -20.03
C LEU A 26 10.44 35.47 -19.18
N GLY A 27 9.71 34.54 -19.82
CA GLY A 27 8.93 33.52 -19.13
C GLY A 27 7.68 34.08 -18.44
N LYS A 28 6.78 33.21 -17.98
CA LYS A 28 5.58 33.64 -17.24
C LYS A 28 6.02 34.38 -15.98
N GLY A 29 5.84 35.71 -15.94
CA GLY A 29 6.19 36.57 -14.80
C GLY A 29 5.32 36.28 -13.58
N VAL A 30 5.63 35.19 -12.87
CA VAL A 30 4.99 34.78 -11.63
C VAL A 30 5.87 35.22 -10.48
N ARG A 31 5.30 35.96 -9.52
CA ARG A 31 5.98 36.31 -8.27
C ARG A 31 5.32 35.59 -7.12
N LEU A 32 6.09 34.78 -6.40
CA LEU A 32 5.61 34.08 -5.22
C LEU A 32 5.30 35.05 -4.07
N THR A 33 4.19 34.80 -3.39
CA THR A 33 3.78 35.58 -2.22
C THR A 33 4.57 35.13 -1.00
N GLN A 34 5.05 36.08 -0.20
CA GLN A 34 5.73 35.78 1.06
C GLN A 34 4.70 35.62 2.19
N CYS A 35 4.86 34.58 3.02
CA CYS A 35 3.98 34.37 4.15
C CYS A 35 4.19 35.47 5.21
N PRO A 36 3.12 36.12 5.71
CA PRO A 36 3.26 37.20 6.68
C PRO A 36 3.79 36.71 8.04
N ARG A 37 3.56 35.44 8.39
CA ARG A 37 3.95 34.82 9.67
C ARG A 37 5.40 34.34 9.68
N CYS A 38 5.79 33.46 8.76
CA CYS A 38 7.13 32.85 8.78
C CYS A 38 8.14 33.54 7.87
N LYS A 39 7.72 34.55 7.10
CA LYS A 39 8.55 35.30 6.14
C LYS A 39 9.26 34.47 5.08
N ARG A 40 8.88 33.20 4.90
CA ARG A 40 9.30 32.36 3.77
C ARG A 40 8.28 32.48 2.63
N PHE A 41 8.67 32.08 1.42
CA PHE A 41 7.71 31.97 0.31
C PHE A 41 6.57 31.03 0.70
N ALA A 42 5.34 31.47 0.46
CA ALA A 42 4.14 30.76 0.92
C ALA A 42 4.06 29.36 0.31
N ASP A 43 4.37 29.23 -0.97
CA ASP A 43 4.45 27.96 -1.66
C ASP A 43 5.46 28.02 -2.81
N LYS A 44 6.61 27.35 -2.66
CA LYS A 44 7.64 27.28 -3.71
C LYS A 44 7.26 26.32 -4.84
N TYR A 45 6.43 25.31 -4.58
CA TYR A 45 6.16 24.24 -5.54
C TYR A 45 5.27 24.68 -6.71
N VAL A 46 4.70 25.89 -6.64
CA VAL A 46 3.98 26.52 -7.76
C VAL A 46 4.86 26.64 -9.01
N GLU A 47 6.17 26.84 -8.84
CA GLU A 47 7.13 26.99 -9.95
C GLU A 47 7.82 25.67 -10.34
N HIS A 48 7.65 24.61 -9.54
CA HIS A 48 8.38 23.36 -9.74
C HIS A 48 7.61 22.39 -10.62
N ASP A 49 8.34 21.65 -11.47
CA ASP A 49 7.78 20.59 -12.29
C ASP A 49 7.40 19.34 -11.48
N PHE A 50 6.50 18.53 -12.04
CA PHE A 50 6.00 17.31 -11.39
C PHE A 50 7.08 16.33 -10.96
N VAL A 51 8.23 16.30 -11.64
CA VAL A 51 9.36 15.44 -11.27
C VAL A 51 9.92 15.81 -9.91
N VAL A 52 10.08 17.11 -9.63
CA VAL A 52 10.58 17.58 -8.32
C VAL A 52 9.53 17.33 -7.24
N LEU A 53 8.26 17.58 -7.54
CA LEU A 53 7.16 17.25 -6.62
C LEU A 53 7.16 15.75 -6.30
N PHE A 54 7.38 14.89 -7.30
CA PHE A 54 7.42 13.44 -7.11
C PHE A 54 8.59 13.02 -6.21
N ILE A 55 9.80 13.52 -6.46
CA ILE A 55 10.97 13.20 -5.61
C ILE A 55 10.72 13.64 -4.16
N ASP A 56 10.24 14.86 -3.96
CA ASP A 56 9.96 15.37 -2.62
C ASP A 56 8.81 14.60 -1.93
N LEU A 57 7.87 14.05 -2.71
CA LEU A 57 6.80 13.21 -2.19
C LEU A 57 7.34 11.86 -1.73
N VAL A 58 8.27 11.29 -2.49
CA VAL A 58 9.01 10.07 -2.12
C VAL A 58 9.80 10.26 -0.85
N LEU A 59 10.40 11.44 -0.67
CA LEU A 59 11.14 11.81 0.54
C LEU A 59 10.24 12.18 1.72
N ILE A 60 8.92 12.02 1.59
CA ILE A 60 7.93 12.31 2.64
C ILE A 60 8.07 13.76 3.14
N LYS A 61 8.44 14.69 2.26
CA LYS A 61 8.61 16.09 2.67
C LYS A 61 7.25 16.70 2.99
N PRO A 62 7.03 17.23 4.20
CA PRO A 62 5.72 17.76 4.59
C PRO A 62 5.26 18.94 3.71
N GLN A 63 6.20 19.66 3.10
CA GLN A 63 5.91 20.81 2.26
C GLN A 63 5.18 20.42 0.96
N VAL A 64 5.58 19.35 0.28
CA VAL A 64 4.92 18.93 -0.97
C VAL A 64 3.54 18.32 -0.70
N TYR A 65 3.37 17.60 0.42
CA TYR A 65 2.05 17.14 0.85
C TYR A 65 1.11 18.30 1.09
N ARG A 66 1.58 19.38 1.74
CA ARG A 66 0.75 20.58 1.96
C ARG A 66 0.41 21.31 0.65
N HIS A 67 1.37 21.40 -0.27
CA HIS A 67 1.14 21.93 -1.61
C HIS A 67 0.04 21.13 -2.34
N LEU A 68 0.19 19.80 -2.41
CA LEU A 68 -0.76 18.93 -3.10
C LEU A 68 -2.14 18.98 -2.44
N LEU A 69 -2.23 18.77 -1.13
CA LEU A 69 -3.51 18.59 -0.44
C LEU A 69 -4.31 19.88 -0.26
N PHE A 70 -3.65 21.01 0.02
CA PHE A 70 -4.35 22.24 0.37
C PHE A 70 -4.30 23.31 -0.73
N ASN A 71 -3.21 23.37 -1.49
CA ASN A 71 -3.02 24.43 -2.49
C ASN A 71 -3.41 23.99 -3.91
N ARG A 72 -3.35 22.68 -4.20
CA ARG A 72 -3.66 22.13 -5.52
C ARG A 72 -4.97 21.36 -5.58
N LEU A 73 -5.18 20.41 -4.65
CA LEU A 73 -6.32 19.49 -4.60
C LEU A 73 -7.36 19.88 -3.55
N GLY A 74 -7.08 20.92 -2.75
CA GLY A 74 -7.93 21.41 -1.65
C GLY A 74 -9.13 22.22 -2.14
N ARG A 75 -9.90 21.68 -3.09
CA ARG A 75 -11.17 22.27 -3.54
C ARG A 75 -12.26 21.95 -2.52
N GLU A 76 -13.15 22.92 -2.29
CA GLU A 76 -14.29 22.78 -1.36
C GLU A 76 -15.36 21.81 -1.90
N ASP A 77 -15.35 21.56 -3.21
CA ASP A 77 -16.15 20.52 -3.83
C ASP A 77 -15.56 19.15 -3.45
N GLU A 78 -16.26 18.31 -2.69
CA GLU A 78 -15.81 16.95 -2.27
C GLU A 78 -15.57 15.95 -3.43
N ARG A 79 -15.35 16.44 -4.65
CA ARG A 79 -15.07 15.69 -5.86
C ARG A 79 -13.59 15.32 -5.90
N PHE A 80 -13.31 14.10 -6.31
CA PHE A 80 -11.93 13.69 -6.61
C PHE A 80 -11.48 14.28 -7.94
N ASP A 81 -10.29 14.87 -7.95
CA ASP A 81 -9.64 15.28 -9.20
C ASP A 81 -9.41 14.06 -10.11
N PRO A 82 -9.60 14.19 -11.44
CA PRO A 82 -9.40 13.07 -12.37
C PRO A 82 -8.02 12.42 -12.26
N SER A 83 -6.98 13.20 -11.94
CA SER A 83 -5.62 12.70 -11.73
C SER A 83 -5.51 11.77 -10.51
N ILE A 84 -6.24 12.07 -9.43
CA ILE A 84 -6.28 11.23 -8.22
C ILE A 84 -7.08 9.96 -8.48
N VAL A 85 -8.17 10.04 -9.26
CA VAL A 85 -8.90 8.86 -9.70
C VAL A 85 -8.01 7.94 -10.55
N ARG A 86 -7.25 8.50 -11.49
CA ARG A 86 -6.28 7.73 -12.29
C ARG A 86 -5.19 7.10 -11.41
N LEU A 87 -4.66 7.83 -10.44
CA LEU A 87 -3.70 7.29 -9.47
C LEU A 87 -4.32 6.16 -8.64
N GLY A 88 -5.56 6.32 -8.18
CA GLY A 88 -6.29 5.29 -7.43
C GLY A 88 -6.51 4.03 -8.25
N ILE A 89 -6.91 4.15 -9.52
CA ILE A 89 -7.03 3.01 -10.44
C ILE A 89 -5.67 2.33 -10.63
N LEU A 90 -4.60 3.10 -10.84
CA LEU A 90 -3.25 2.55 -10.99
C LEU A 90 -2.83 1.76 -9.75
N LEU A 91 -2.98 2.35 -8.55
CA LEU A 91 -2.67 1.69 -7.28
C LEU A 91 -3.46 0.40 -7.09
N LEU A 92 -4.75 0.42 -7.46
CA LEU A 92 -5.62 -0.73 -7.34
C LEU A 92 -5.23 -1.86 -8.28
N LEU A 93 -4.87 -1.57 -9.52
CA LEU A 93 -4.35 -2.57 -10.47
C LEU A 93 -3.02 -3.17 -9.99
N PHE A 94 -2.16 -2.35 -9.40
CA PHE A 94 -0.91 -2.83 -8.79
C PHE A 94 -1.18 -3.71 -7.57
N ASP A 95 -2.13 -3.34 -6.71
CA ASP A 95 -2.53 -4.16 -5.56
C ASP A 95 -3.07 -5.52 -6.02
N VAL A 96 -3.88 -5.55 -7.10
CA VAL A 96 -4.36 -6.79 -7.72
C VAL A 96 -3.18 -7.66 -8.17
N TYR A 97 -2.23 -7.07 -8.89
CA TYR A 97 -1.04 -7.77 -9.36
C TYR A 97 -0.21 -8.36 -8.21
N LEU A 98 0.11 -7.54 -7.20
CA LEU A 98 0.91 -7.97 -6.06
C LEU A 98 0.20 -9.03 -5.23
N THR A 99 -1.13 -8.94 -5.10
CA THR A 99 -1.92 -9.91 -4.34
C THR A 99 -2.00 -11.25 -5.06
N TRP A 100 -2.23 -11.24 -6.37
CA TRP A 100 -2.14 -12.45 -7.19
C TRP A 100 -0.73 -13.07 -7.10
N ALA A 101 0.33 -12.29 -7.30
CA ALA A 101 1.71 -12.79 -7.29
C ALA A 101 2.12 -13.37 -5.92
N ARG A 102 1.60 -12.82 -4.82
CA ARG A 102 1.79 -13.35 -3.46
C ARG A 102 1.08 -14.69 -3.29
N ILE A 103 -0.17 -14.81 -3.73
CA ILE A 103 -0.98 -16.03 -3.58
C ILE A 103 -0.46 -17.17 -4.45
N GLU A 104 0.01 -16.87 -5.67
CA GLU A 104 0.62 -17.86 -6.56
C GLU A 104 1.87 -18.49 -5.90
N LYS A 105 2.69 -17.68 -5.23
CA LYS A 105 3.87 -18.17 -4.50
C LYS A 105 3.53 -18.90 -3.20
N ALA A 106 2.46 -18.49 -2.52
CA ALA A 106 2.00 -19.11 -1.28
C ALA A 106 1.26 -20.43 -1.53
N THR A 107 0.80 -20.67 -2.76
CA THR A 107 0.23 -21.95 -3.19
C THR A 107 1.39 -22.83 -3.67
N PRO A 108 1.84 -23.84 -2.91
CA PRO A 108 2.84 -24.76 -3.42
C PRO A 108 2.27 -25.41 -4.68
N ALA A 109 2.94 -25.19 -5.82
CA ALA A 109 2.60 -25.91 -7.03
C ALA A 109 2.56 -27.41 -6.70
N SER A 110 1.43 -28.05 -6.96
CA SER A 110 1.42 -29.49 -7.23
C SER A 110 2.56 -29.77 -8.20
N PRO A 111 3.35 -30.85 -8.01
CA PRO A 111 4.53 -31.10 -8.83
C PRO A 111 4.10 -31.03 -10.28
N ALA A 112 4.75 -30.15 -11.04
CA ALA A 112 4.58 -30.06 -12.48
C ALA A 112 4.49 -31.50 -13.01
N LEU A 113 3.41 -31.81 -13.71
CA LEU A 113 3.26 -33.09 -14.41
C LEU A 113 4.61 -33.40 -15.05
N PRO A 114 5.28 -34.52 -14.69
CA PRO A 114 6.52 -34.86 -15.36
C PRO A 114 6.13 -35.00 -16.83
N LEU A 115 6.65 -34.10 -17.66
CA LEU A 115 6.71 -34.29 -19.10
C LEU A 115 7.18 -35.73 -19.28
N SER A 116 6.30 -36.56 -19.82
CA SER A 116 6.55 -37.96 -20.11
C SER A 116 7.95 -38.08 -20.73
N PRO A 117 8.86 -38.90 -20.17
CA PRO A 117 10.17 -39.07 -20.77
C PRO A 117 10.00 -39.58 -22.21
N PRO A 118 10.86 -39.16 -23.15
CA PRO A 118 10.81 -39.68 -24.51
C PRO A 118 10.91 -41.22 -24.49
N PRO A 119 10.23 -41.91 -25.42
CA PRO A 119 10.18 -43.37 -25.43
C PRO A 119 11.61 -43.95 -25.48
N PRO A 120 11.89 -45.03 -24.72
CA PRO A 120 13.21 -45.64 -24.71
C PRO A 120 13.53 -46.24 -26.07
N LEU A 121 14.77 -46.02 -26.52
CA LEU A 121 15.37 -46.73 -27.66
C LEU A 121 15.41 -48.25 -27.38
N PRO A 122 15.32 -49.10 -28.43
CA PRO A 122 15.24 -50.55 -28.26
C PRO A 122 16.51 -51.15 -27.62
N PRO A 123 16.43 -52.31 -26.95
CA PRO A 123 17.49 -52.82 -26.08
C PRO A 123 18.62 -53.46 -26.89
N PHE A 124 19.86 -53.16 -26.50
CA PHE A 124 21.02 -54.01 -26.82
C PHE A 124 21.10 -55.16 -25.81
N PRO A 125 21.39 -56.40 -26.23
CA PRO A 125 21.42 -57.54 -25.32
C PRO A 125 22.82 -57.77 -24.77
N SER A 126 23.01 -57.75 -23.44
CA SER A 126 23.98 -58.62 -22.75
C SER A 126 23.86 -58.56 -21.22
N GLY A 127 23.84 -59.74 -20.58
CA GLY A 127 24.67 -60.02 -19.41
C GLY A 127 24.00 -59.97 -18.02
N ASP A 128 23.77 -61.15 -17.47
CA ASP A 128 23.38 -61.51 -16.09
C ASP A 128 23.97 -60.67 -14.94
N SER A 129 23.18 -60.47 -13.89
CA SER A 129 23.32 -61.14 -12.57
C SER A 129 22.62 -60.33 -11.47
N GLY A 130 21.83 -61.04 -10.64
CA GLY A 130 20.90 -60.45 -9.69
C GLY A 130 21.55 -59.92 -8.41
N PHE A 131 20.76 -59.16 -7.65
CA PHE A 131 20.75 -59.20 -6.19
C PHE A 131 19.47 -58.54 -5.67
N SER A 132 18.68 -59.33 -4.95
CA SER A 132 17.56 -58.91 -4.12
C SER A 132 18.12 -58.20 -2.88
N ASN A 133 17.51 -57.09 -2.42
CA ASN A 133 17.45 -56.86 -0.97
C ASN A 133 16.38 -55.86 -0.51
N SER A 134 15.61 -56.37 0.46
CA SER A 134 15.06 -55.73 1.66
C SER A 134 14.13 -54.52 1.53
N SER A 135 12.87 -54.82 1.83
CA SER A 135 11.84 -53.97 2.42
C SER A 135 12.32 -53.25 3.68
N MET A 136 12.23 -51.92 3.70
CA MET A 136 12.33 -51.13 4.93
C MET A 136 11.01 -50.38 5.14
N HIS A 137 10.32 -50.73 6.23
CA HIS A 137 9.14 -50.04 6.75
C HIS A 137 9.49 -48.57 7.05
N GLY A 138 8.99 -47.67 6.22
CA GLY A 138 8.83 -46.26 6.56
C GLY A 138 7.46 -46.07 7.20
N ASN A 139 7.44 -45.59 8.45
CA ASN A 139 6.23 -45.19 9.14
C ASN A 139 5.44 -44.21 8.26
N GLN A 140 4.30 -44.65 7.73
CA GLN A 140 3.29 -43.76 7.20
C GLN A 140 2.67 -43.03 8.39
N THR A 141 3.25 -41.90 8.76
CA THR A 141 2.49 -40.85 9.43
C THR A 141 1.41 -40.44 8.44
N LEU A 142 0.16 -40.71 8.82
CA LEU A 142 -1.06 -40.36 8.12
C LEU A 142 -1.08 -38.83 7.88
N SER A 143 -0.40 -38.35 6.85
CA SER A 143 -0.60 -37.02 6.32
C SER A 143 -1.96 -37.05 5.66
N ASN A 144 -2.97 -36.50 6.33
CA ASN A 144 -4.23 -36.14 5.68
C ASN A 144 -3.88 -35.46 4.36
N PRO A 145 -4.39 -35.95 3.21
CA PRO A 145 -4.41 -35.13 2.02
C PRO A 145 -5.53 -34.12 2.26
N GLU A 146 -5.26 -33.06 3.03
CA GLU A 146 -5.98 -31.81 2.79
C GLU A 146 -5.51 -31.35 1.42
N SER A 147 -6.14 -31.92 0.39
CA SER A 147 -6.15 -31.37 -0.94
C SER A 147 -6.83 -30.01 -0.82
N ASP A 148 -6.03 -28.99 -0.49
CA ASP A 148 -6.36 -27.58 -0.63
C ASP A 148 -6.53 -27.30 -2.13
N ASN A 149 -7.58 -27.87 -2.71
CA ASN A 149 -8.08 -27.53 -4.02
C ASN A 149 -8.69 -26.14 -3.85
N SER A 150 -7.83 -25.11 -3.86
CA SER A 150 -8.25 -23.72 -3.83
C SER A 150 -9.29 -23.55 -4.92
N ILE A 151 -10.56 -23.35 -4.51
CA ILE A 151 -11.72 -23.29 -5.42
C ILE A 151 -11.45 -22.26 -6.52
N LEU A 152 -10.68 -21.24 -6.19
CA LEU A 152 -10.21 -20.18 -7.07
C LEU A 152 -9.39 -20.69 -8.27
N ALA A 153 -8.48 -21.65 -8.07
CA ALA A 153 -7.63 -22.18 -9.13
C ALA A 153 -8.42 -22.97 -10.19
N THR A 154 -9.56 -23.54 -9.82
CA THR A 154 -10.45 -24.27 -10.74
C THR A 154 -11.40 -23.38 -11.54
N GLN A 155 -11.50 -22.09 -11.21
CA GLN A 155 -12.37 -21.14 -11.90
C GLN A 155 -11.75 -20.61 -13.20
N PRO A 156 -12.55 -20.20 -14.20
CA PRO A 156 -12.04 -19.52 -15.37
C PRO A 156 -11.26 -18.26 -15.00
N ILE A 157 -10.23 -17.95 -15.79
CA ILE A 157 -9.27 -16.87 -15.50
C ILE A 157 -9.95 -15.49 -15.30
N LEU A 158 -11.06 -15.22 -16.00
CA LEU A 158 -11.82 -13.99 -15.83
C LEU A 158 -12.41 -13.88 -14.42
N LEU A 159 -12.96 -14.97 -13.87
CA LEU A 159 -13.51 -14.98 -12.51
C LEU A 159 -12.41 -14.83 -11.47
N GLN A 160 -11.21 -15.38 -11.72
CA GLN A 160 -10.05 -15.17 -10.85
C GLN A 160 -9.65 -13.68 -10.81
N TYR A 161 -9.54 -13.01 -11.96
CA TYR A 161 -9.22 -11.58 -12.00
C TYR A 161 -10.30 -10.70 -11.38
N LEU A 162 -11.58 -11.00 -11.63
CA LEU A 162 -12.70 -10.27 -11.01
C LEU A 162 -12.72 -10.46 -9.49
N PHE A 163 -12.37 -11.65 -9.00
CA PHE A 163 -12.21 -11.91 -7.57
C PHE A 163 -11.08 -11.07 -6.96
N PHE A 164 -9.88 -11.09 -7.54
CA PHE A 164 -8.77 -10.28 -7.03
C PHE A 164 -9.07 -8.78 -7.10
N LEU A 165 -9.73 -8.33 -8.16
CA LEU A 165 -10.20 -6.95 -8.28
C LEU A 165 -11.16 -6.60 -7.14
N ALA A 166 -12.18 -7.43 -6.91
CA ALA A 166 -13.15 -7.21 -5.84
C ALA A 166 -12.46 -7.22 -4.46
N LEU A 167 -11.58 -8.19 -4.20
CA LEU A 167 -10.80 -8.28 -2.96
C LEU A 167 -9.98 -6.99 -2.72
N CYS A 168 -9.20 -6.54 -3.70
CA CYS A 168 -8.38 -5.32 -3.56
C CYS A 168 -9.24 -4.05 -3.45
N THR A 169 -10.39 -3.99 -4.12
CA THR A 169 -11.34 -2.87 -3.96
C THR A 169 -11.90 -2.83 -2.53
N LEU A 170 -12.31 -3.98 -1.98
CA LEU A 170 -12.85 -4.09 -0.62
C LEU A 170 -11.79 -3.79 0.42
N GLU A 171 -10.56 -4.27 0.23
CA GLU A 171 -9.44 -3.91 1.09
C GLU A 171 -9.17 -2.41 1.09
N THR A 172 -9.15 -1.78 -0.09
CA THR A 172 -8.97 -0.33 -0.19
C THR A 172 -10.11 0.42 0.50
N VAL A 173 -11.36 0.03 0.27
CA VAL A 173 -12.51 0.64 0.93
C VAL A 173 -12.46 0.44 2.44
N SER A 174 -12.10 -0.74 2.91
CA SER A 174 -12.00 -1.08 4.33
C SER A 174 -10.89 -0.34 5.07
N PHE A 175 -9.85 0.10 4.37
CA PHE A 175 -8.82 0.97 4.94
C PHE A 175 -9.33 2.41 5.08
N HIS A 176 -10.03 2.93 4.05
CA HIS A 176 -10.48 4.32 4.01
C HIS A 176 -11.76 4.60 4.81
N ALA A 177 -12.74 3.71 4.76
CA ALA A 177 -14.05 3.88 5.39
C ALA A 177 -14.00 4.11 6.91
N PRO A 178 -13.26 3.34 7.73
CA PRO A 178 -13.18 3.58 9.17
C PRO A 178 -12.50 4.92 9.48
N ILE A 179 -11.44 5.27 8.76
CA ILE A 179 -10.76 6.56 8.97
C ILE A 179 -11.70 7.73 8.66
N ARG A 180 -12.46 7.65 7.56
CA ARG A 180 -13.45 8.68 7.19
C ARG A 180 -14.61 8.77 8.19
N THR A 181 -15.12 7.64 8.65
CA THR A 181 -16.23 7.61 9.64
C THR A 181 -15.77 8.15 10.99
N LEU A 182 -14.57 7.78 11.46
CA LEU A 182 -13.99 8.34 12.68
C LEU A 182 -13.76 9.85 12.60
N LEU A 183 -13.27 10.36 11.48
CA LEU A 183 -12.98 11.80 11.35
C LEU A 183 -14.24 12.65 11.05
N SER A 184 -15.27 12.06 10.45
CA SER A 184 -16.54 12.77 10.19
C SER A 184 -17.47 12.82 11.40
N THR A 185 -17.41 11.83 12.28
CA THR A 185 -18.25 11.76 13.48
C THR A 185 -17.77 12.74 14.56
N LYS A 186 -18.73 13.39 15.22
CA LYS A 186 -18.45 14.27 16.37
C LYS A 186 -18.58 13.42 17.65
N PHE A 187 -17.45 13.15 18.29
CA PHE A 187 -17.44 12.39 19.55
C PHE A 187 -17.64 13.28 20.78
N PRO A 188 -18.30 12.80 21.84
CA PRO A 188 -18.28 13.45 23.15
C PRO A 188 -16.88 13.34 23.80
N ARG A 189 -16.59 14.20 24.79
CA ARG A 189 -15.37 14.09 25.60
C ARG A 189 -15.45 12.82 26.46
N PRO A 190 -14.35 12.04 26.62
CA PRO A 190 -12.95 12.37 26.29
C PRO A 190 -12.49 11.95 24.89
N ILE A 191 -13.28 11.19 24.12
CA ILE A 191 -12.86 10.60 22.83
C ILE A 191 -12.52 11.69 21.79
N SER A 192 -13.20 12.84 21.83
CA SER A 192 -12.86 14.01 21.01
C SER A 192 -11.47 14.59 21.26
N ALA A 193 -10.83 14.31 22.41
CA ALA A 193 -9.44 14.69 22.63
C ALA A 193 -8.45 13.83 21.83
N LEU A 194 -8.88 12.61 21.45
CA LEU A 194 -8.08 11.66 20.70
C LEU A 194 -8.34 11.74 19.19
N ILE A 195 -9.60 11.92 18.78
CA ILE A 195 -10.00 11.95 17.37
C ILE A 195 -10.43 13.37 16.98
N PRO A 196 -9.66 14.06 16.13
CA PRO A 196 -10.05 15.37 15.63
C PRO A 196 -11.19 15.25 14.61
N HIS A 197 -12.16 16.14 14.68
CA HIS A 197 -13.18 16.25 13.65
C HIS A 197 -12.61 16.91 12.40
N TYR A 198 -12.81 16.31 11.23
CA TYR A 198 -12.37 16.85 9.95
C TYR A 198 -13.50 16.77 8.91
N PRO A 199 -14.00 17.91 8.41
CA PRO A 199 -15.20 17.95 7.57
C PRO A 199 -14.95 17.55 6.11
N HIS A 200 -13.70 17.61 5.61
CA HIS A 200 -13.42 17.35 4.19
C HIS A 200 -12.97 15.90 3.95
N LEU A 201 -13.92 15.01 3.68
CA LEU A 201 -13.64 13.56 3.59
C LEU A 201 -12.85 13.18 2.34
N ALA A 202 -13.00 13.93 1.24
CA ALA A 202 -12.26 13.69 0.00
C ALA A 202 -10.76 13.89 0.18
N LEU A 203 -10.35 14.91 0.95
CA LEU A 203 -8.93 15.19 1.24
C LEU A 203 -8.26 14.06 2.02
N ILE A 204 -9.00 13.39 2.90
CA ILE A 204 -8.50 12.22 3.65
C ILE A 204 -8.15 11.10 2.68
N SER A 205 -9.08 10.73 1.79
CA SER A 205 -8.83 9.69 0.80
C SER A 205 -7.72 10.08 -0.18
N THR A 206 -7.69 11.33 -0.62
CA THR A 206 -6.63 11.84 -1.48
C THR A 206 -5.27 11.77 -0.79
N ALA A 207 -5.17 12.15 0.48
CA ALA A 207 -3.92 12.05 1.24
C ALA A 207 -3.42 10.62 1.33
N LEU A 208 -4.31 9.68 1.68
CA LEU A 208 -3.97 8.25 1.80
C LEU A 208 -3.61 7.59 0.46
N LEU A 209 -4.27 7.98 -0.63
CA LEU A 209 -3.94 7.50 -1.98
C LEU A 209 -2.58 8.05 -2.44
N VAL A 210 -2.35 9.34 -2.26
CA VAL A 210 -1.09 10.00 -2.62
C VAL A 210 0.07 9.42 -1.80
N SER A 211 -0.13 9.12 -0.51
CA SER A 211 0.90 8.50 0.34
C SER A 211 1.16 7.01 0.05
N SER A 212 0.17 6.31 -0.52
CA SER A 212 0.26 4.90 -0.91
C SER A 212 0.97 4.69 -2.27
N PHE A 213 1.49 5.74 -2.90
CA PHE A 213 2.24 5.64 -4.16
C PHE A 213 3.45 4.68 -4.07
N THR A 214 3.97 4.42 -2.86
CA THR A 214 5.07 3.49 -2.64
C THR A 214 4.75 2.05 -3.03
N LYS A 215 3.46 1.69 -3.16
CA LYS A 215 3.02 0.41 -3.70
C LYS A 215 3.46 0.16 -5.14
N LEU A 216 3.90 1.21 -5.86
CA LEU A 216 4.41 1.10 -7.21
C LEU A 216 5.89 0.65 -7.26
N PHE A 217 6.66 0.84 -6.19
CA PHE A 217 8.10 0.50 -6.17
C PHE A 217 8.41 -0.98 -6.42
N PRO A 218 7.63 -1.95 -5.91
CA PRO A 218 7.82 -3.36 -6.22
C PRO A 218 7.90 -3.71 -7.72
N LEU A 219 7.23 -2.98 -8.62
CA LEU A 219 7.39 -3.23 -10.05
C LEU A 219 8.75 -2.79 -10.61
N MET A 220 9.34 -1.72 -10.06
CA MET A 220 10.71 -1.35 -10.39
C MET A 220 11.68 -2.44 -9.90
N LEU A 221 11.38 -3.02 -8.73
CA LEU A 221 12.16 -4.12 -8.16
C LEU A 221 11.92 -5.45 -8.89
N LEU A 222 10.80 -5.61 -9.61
CA LEU A 222 10.49 -6.82 -10.38
C LEU A 222 11.45 -7.05 -11.56
N VAL A 223 12.06 -5.98 -12.07
CA VAL A 223 13.10 -6.08 -13.11
C VAL A 223 14.36 -6.76 -12.55
N TRP A 224 14.58 -6.72 -11.24
CA TRP A 224 15.72 -7.34 -10.57
C TRP A 224 15.31 -8.57 -9.76
N ASN A 225 16.17 -9.58 -9.71
CA ASN A 225 16.01 -10.72 -8.82
C ASN A 225 16.38 -10.31 -7.38
N TYR A 226 15.48 -9.60 -6.69
CA TYR A 226 15.58 -9.33 -5.25
C TYR A 226 14.86 -10.42 -4.45
N ASP A 227 15.23 -10.57 -3.17
CA ASP A 227 14.50 -11.40 -2.21
C ASP A 227 13.05 -10.91 -2.08
N LEU A 228 12.16 -11.61 -2.78
CA LEU A 228 10.74 -11.29 -2.95
C LEU A 228 9.96 -11.15 -1.62
N PRO A 229 10.26 -11.89 -0.54
CA PRO A 229 9.59 -11.70 0.75
C PRO A 229 10.05 -10.44 1.49
N SER A 230 11.37 -10.24 1.61
CA SER A 230 11.97 -9.12 2.35
C SER A 230 11.66 -7.75 1.71
N SER A 231 11.64 -7.68 0.39
CA SER A 231 11.25 -6.47 -0.34
C SER A 231 9.75 -6.14 -0.18
N ALA A 232 8.88 -7.15 -0.18
CA ALA A 232 7.44 -6.96 0.00
C ALA A 232 7.10 -6.48 1.41
N SER A 233 7.75 -7.01 2.45
CA SER A 233 7.55 -6.56 3.84
C SER A 233 8.05 -5.13 4.03
N ALA A 234 9.23 -4.77 3.50
CA ALA A 234 9.75 -3.41 3.56
C ALA A 234 8.82 -2.37 2.92
N VAL A 235 8.24 -2.68 1.75
CA VAL A 235 7.27 -1.79 1.09
C VAL A 235 5.98 -1.67 1.91
N SER A 236 5.51 -2.76 2.53
CA SER A 236 4.34 -2.73 3.41
C SER A 236 4.54 -1.77 4.60
N TRP A 237 5.71 -1.83 5.25
CA TRP A 237 6.09 -0.89 6.30
C TRP A 237 6.19 0.55 5.81
N ALA A 238 6.80 0.78 4.64
CA ALA A 238 6.92 2.11 4.06
C ALA A 238 5.54 2.74 3.78
N VAL A 239 4.58 1.96 3.26
CA VAL A 239 3.19 2.42 3.06
C VAL A 239 2.56 2.85 4.38
N ILE A 240 2.73 2.08 5.45
CA ILE A 240 2.18 2.41 6.78
C ILE A 240 2.78 3.72 7.29
N ILE A 241 4.11 3.86 7.26
CA ILE A 241 4.80 5.08 7.70
C ILE A 241 4.35 6.29 6.89
N ASN A 242 4.26 6.16 5.55
CA ASN A 242 3.78 7.22 4.68
C ASN A 242 2.34 7.64 5.00
N ASN A 243 1.45 6.67 5.22
CA ASN A 243 0.06 6.94 5.58
C ASN A 243 -0.05 7.65 6.94
N ILE A 244 0.76 7.26 7.93
CA ILE A 244 0.84 7.95 9.23
C ILE A 244 1.33 9.39 9.06
N ALA A 245 2.41 9.59 8.31
CA ALA A 245 2.95 10.92 8.04
C ALA A 245 1.93 11.80 7.31
N ALA A 246 1.24 11.27 6.30
CA ALA A 246 0.21 11.99 5.57
C ALA A 246 -0.97 12.40 6.46
N LEU A 247 -1.42 11.52 7.37
CA LEU A 247 -2.45 11.84 8.35
C LEU A 247 -2.00 12.90 9.36
N GLU A 248 -0.76 12.85 9.85
CA GLU A 248 -0.19 13.92 10.70
C GLU A 248 -0.14 15.25 9.93
N ILE A 249 0.32 15.22 8.68
CA ILE A 249 0.46 16.42 7.87
C ILE A 249 -0.91 17.08 7.62
N LEU A 250 -1.93 16.26 7.34
CA LEU A 250 -3.30 16.68 7.08
C LEU A 250 -4.00 17.21 8.34
N LEU A 251 -3.95 16.45 9.45
CA LEU A 251 -4.74 16.71 10.65
C LEU A 251 -4.01 17.59 11.69
N GLY A 252 -2.69 17.61 11.67
CA GLY A 252 -1.87 18.31 12.67
C GLY A 252 -2.08 17.80 14.11
N CYS A 253 -2.59 16.58 14.28
CA CYS A 253 -2.94 15.99 15.57
C CYS A 253 -1.78 15.30 16.28
N GLY A 254 -0.59 15.27 15.68
CA GLY A 254 0.59 14.56 16.16
C GLY A 254 0.65 13.10 15.70
N TYR A 255 1.86 12.53 15.72
CA TYR A 255 2.16 11.21 15.18
C TYR A 255 1.42 10.07 15.90
N VAL A 256 1.26 10.12 17.22
CA VAL A 256 0.58 9.05 17.98
C VAL A 256 -0.88 8.91 17.54
N ARG A 257 -1.60 10.03 17.42
CA ARG A 257 -3.02 10.03 17.01
C ARG A 257 -3.16 9.60 15.55
N ALA A 258 -2.27 10.09 14.68
CA ALA A 258 -2.22 9.67 13.28
C ALA A 258 -1.94 8.16 13.15
N ALA A 259 -1.03 7.61 13.96
CA ALA A 259 -0.71 6.20 14.01
C ALA A 259 -1.90 5.36 14.46
N LEU A 260 -2.63 5.78 15.50
CA LEU A 260 -3.84 5.10 15.94
C LEU A 260 -4.92 5.06 14.85
N LEU A 261 -5.15 6.17 14.15
CA LEU A 261 -6.10 6.23 13.03
C LEU A 261 -5.69 5.30 11.88
N ALA A 262 -4.41 5.33 11.49
CA ALA A 262 -3.87 4.42 10.48
C ALA A 262 -3.99 2.95 10.90
N ALA A 263 -3.75 2.64 12.18
CA ALA A 263 -3.85 1.30 12.73
C ALA A 263 -5.28 0.76 12.65
N VAL A 264 -6.31 1.56 12.98
CA VAL A 264 -7.71 1.13 12.82
C VAL A 264 -8.00 0.75 11.37
N GLY A 265 -7.62 1.60 10.41
CA GLY A 265 -7.77 1.28 8.99
C GLY A 265 -7.02 0.01 8.59
N ALA A 266 -5.79 -0.17 9.06
CA ALA A 266 -4.96 -1.35 8.75
C ALA A 266 -5.56 -2.64 9.32
N VAL A 267 -6.10 -2.60 10.54
CA VAL A 267 -6.77 -3.75 11.18
C VAL A 267 -8.05 -4.11 10.43
N CYS A 268 -8.88 -3.13 10.06
CA CYS A 268 -10.08 -3.38 9.25
C CYS A 268 -9.72 -4.00 7.89
N ARG A 269 -8.68 -3.49 7.23
CA ARG A 269 -8.16 -4.06 5.98
C ARG A 269 -7.72 -5.51 6.14
N ALA A 270 -6.90 -5.78 7.16
CA ALA A 270 -6.41 -7.11 7.46
C ALA A 270 -7.56 -8.09 7.74
N GLY A 271 -8.55 -7.67 8.54
CA GLY A 271 -9.70 -8.50 8.87
C GLY A 271 -10.56 -8.87 7.66
N ILE A 272 -10.83 -7.90 6.77
CA ILE A 272 -11.60 -8.15 5.54
C ILE A 272 -10.83 -9.04 4.56
N GLY A 273 -9.55 -8.75 4.33
CA GLY A 273 -8.70 -9.57 3.44
C GLY A 273 -8.59 -11.01 3.93
N TRP A 274 -8.30 -11.19 5.22
CA TRP A 274 -8.25 -12.51 5.85
C TRP A 274 -9.60 -13.26 5.77
N GLY A 275 -10.70 -12.58 6.08
CA GLY A 275 -12.04 -13.18 6.06
C GLY A 275 -12.44 -13.68 4.68
N ILE A 276 -12.18 -12.88 3.63
CA ILE A 276 -12.50 -13.25 2.24
C ILE A 276 -11.62 -14.41 1.77
N LEU A 277 -10.31 -14.37 2.02
CA LEU A 277 -9.39 -15.45 1.61
C LEU A 277 -9.70 -16.77 2.33
N ARG A 278 -10.05 -16.72 3.62
CA ARG A 278 -10.51 -17.88 4.38
C ARG A 278 -11.80 -18.46 3.81
N ALA A 279 -12.75 -17.61 3.42
CA ALA A 279 -14.02 -18.06 2.84
C ALA A 279 -13.85 -18.80 1.50
N VAL A 280 -12.79 -18.49 0.75
CA VAL A 280 -12.48 -19.14 -0.55
C VAL A 280 -11.60 -20.39 -0.39
N GLY A 281 -11.19 -20.72 0.84
CA GLY A 281 -10.39 -21.92 1.12
C GLY A 281 -8.89 -21.76 0.85
N VAL A 282 -8.36 -20.53 0.88
CA VAL A 282 -6.91 -20.31 0.77
C VAL A 282 -6.29 -20.44 2.17
N GLY A 283 -5.69 -21.60 2.46
CA GLY A 283 -5.17 -22.02 3.78
C GLY A 283 -4.07 -21.14 4.40
N GLY A 284 -3.51 -20.19 3.65
CA GLY A 284 -2.47 -19.25 4.09
C GLY A 284 -2.97 -17.82 4.40
N GLY A 285 -4.26 -17.64 4.71
CA GLY A 285 -4.98 -16.35 4.66
C GLY A 285 -4.32 -15.11 5.31
N VAL A 286 -3.45 -15.26 6.31
CA VAL A 286 -2.73 -14.12 6.93
C VAL A 286 -1.53 -13.66 6.10
N ALA A 287 -0.72 -14.59 5.58
CA ALA A 287 0.41 -14.29 4.70
C ALA A 287 -0.06 -13.83 3.31
N ALA A 288 -1.17 -14.41 2.82
CA ALA A 288 -1.78 -14.08 1.54
C ALA A 288 -2.45 -12.68 1.53
N ALA A 289 -3.05 -12.24 2.64
CA ALA A 289 -3.72 -10.94 2.77
C ALA A 289 -2.76 -9.71 2.76
N GLY A 290 -1.44 -9.93 2.65
CA GLY A 290 -0.46 -8.84 2.65
C GLY A 290 -0.56 -7.96 3.90
N VAL A 291 -1.04 -8.52 5.01
CA VAL A 291 -0.79 -7.96 6.34
C VAL A 291 0.72 -8.02 6.49
N VAL A 292 1.36 -6.91 6.91
CA VAL A 292 2.75 -6.96 7.43
C VAL A 292 2.87 -8.28 8.16
N GLU A 293 3.77 -9.15 7.71
CA GLU A 293 3.85 -10.53 8.19
C GLU A 293 3.68 -10.45 9.69
N THR A 294 2.60 -11.01 10.23
CA THR A 294 2.30 -10.85 11.66
C THR A 294 3.50 -11.32 12.49
N GLY A 295 4.35 -12.19 11.93
CA GLY A 295 5.70 -12.52 12.38
C GLY A 295 6.64 -11.32 12.56
N ASP A 296 6.80 -10.43 11.58
CA ASP A 296 7.62 -9.21 11.67
C ASP A 296 7.12 -8.27 12.78
N LEU A 297 5.80 -8.11 12.91
CA LEU A 297 5.21 -7.27 13.96
C LEU A 297 5.42 -7.87 15.35
N ILE A 298 5.29 -9.19 15.49
CA ILE A 298 5.55 -9.92 16.73
C ILE A 298 7.04 -9.87 17.07
N GLU A 299 7.92 -9.99 16.07
CA GLU A 299 9.37 -9.89 16.25
C GLU A 299 9.77 -8.50 16.71
N VAL A 300 9.36 -7.45 15.98
CA VAL A 300 9.60 -6.04 16.35
C VAL A 300 9.03 -5.74 17.73
N TRP A 301 7.84 -6.22 18.05
CA TRP A 301 7.25 -6.04 19.38
C TRP A 301 8.03 -6.79 20.46
N ARG A 302 8.51 -8.01 20.18
CA ARG A 302 9.38 -8.77 21.08
C ARG A 302 10.71 -8.05 21.31
N THR A 303 11.37 -7.58 20.26
CA THR A 303 12.63 -6.81 20.36
C THR A 303 12.41 -5.48 21.10
N LEU A 304 11.27 -4.82 20.92
CA LEU A 304 10.92 -3.62 21.67
C LEU A 304 10.65 -3.92 23.15
N MET A 305 9.97 -5.03 23.47
CA MET A 305 9.74 -5.46 24.86
C MET A 305 11.05 -5.86 25.55
N GLU A 306 11.95 -6.52 24.82
CA GLU A 306 13.31 -6.86 25.29
C GLU A 306 14.16 -5.60 25.51
N THR A 307 14.09 -4.60 24.63
CA THR A 307 14.84 -3.33 24.82
C THR A 307 14.25 -2.42 25.91
N VAL A 308 12.96 -2.57 26.22
CA VAL A 308 12.29 -1.84 27.32
C VAL A 308 12.37 -2.61 28.65
N GLY A 309 12.92 -3.83 28.66
CA GLY A 309 13.15 -4.61 29.89
C GLY A 309 11.88 -5.17 30.53
N LEU A 310 10.84 -5.44 29.74
CA LEU A 310 9.56 -6.02 30.17
C LEU A 310 9.38 -7.47 29.70
N GLY A 311 10.48 -8.19 29.49
CA GLY A 311 10.53 -9.63 29.18
C GLY A 311 10.82 -10.47 30.40
#